data_AF-A0A2T1DNW9-F1
#
_entry.id   AF-A0A2T1DNW9-F1
#
_cell.length_a   1.000
_cell.length_b   1.000
_cell.length_c   1.000
_cell.angle_alpha   90.00
_cell.angle_beta   90.00
_cell.angle_gamma   90.00
#
_symmetry.space_group_name_H-M   'P 1'
#
loop_
_entity.id
_entity.type
_entity.pdbx_description
1 polymer ?
#
loop_
_entity_poly.entity_id
_entity_poly.type
_entity_poly.pdbx_seq_one_letter_code
_entity_poly.pdbx_strand_id
1 'polypeptide(L)'
;MPGDESYDSIRLRRIGAEFEQWPKLSCTEIGELTIATDPLSIPVNLKVTGAIKATSFQGDGSTLDGVVKKTGDTITGALTLQNNLIVDGNVGIGAAAPATKLEVNGAIKATSFQGDGSGLTNLSVAASQWLNGASSSISYGTGNVGIGTPTPQGKLDVSGDIRAGNSDLYFTKTDHNHTAIGNTVGWAAIENAADYEALMILGRAGTSKGRYVRLWDYLQVNGGLDITGNVGIGTTAPDRKLVVRGGETSLEQEDWQTPTLQNGWVNYDTTYNSAAYFKDSLGIVHLKGLVKAGTGTIFTLPVGYRPLNQELHAVATHPNEMGRIDILTNGQVYMQKGNNAWISLDGITFRAGARRFRIPIDRIPFPIDRAVVNPV
;
A
#
# COMPACT_ATOMS: atom_id res chain seq x y z
N MET A 1 18.72 58.03 105.27
CA MET A 1 19.46 56.84 104.79
C MET A 1 18.47 55.68 104.65
N PRO A 2 18.74 54.74 103.73
CA PRO A 2 17.77 54.18 102.76
C PRO A 2 17.28 52.77 103.11
N GLY A 3 16.29 52.32 102.33
CA GLY A 3 15.67 50.99 102.28
C GLY A 3 14.22 51.20 101.87
N ASP A 4 13.66 50.71 100.77
CA ASP A 4 13.82 49.38 100.18
C ASP A 4 13.18 49.36 98.78
N GLU A 5 13.78 48.61 97.84
CA GLU A 5 13.22 47.92 96.64
C GLU A 5 12.25 48.64 95.66
N SER A 6 12.28 48.43 94.33
CA SER A 6 12.94 47.45 93.47
C SER A 6 13.15 48.05 92.07
N TYR A 7 14.26 47.68 91.43
CA TYR A 7 14.51 47.95 90.02
C TYR A 7 13.70 46.95 89.18
N ASP A 8 12.86 47.44 88.27
CA ASP A 8 12.64 46.85 86.93
C ASP A 8 11.67 47.66 86.03
N SER A 9 11.63 49.00 86.17
CA SER A 9 10.93 49.85 85.20
C SER A 9 11.93 50.61 84.33
N ILE A 10 12.14 50.16 83.09
CA ILE A 10 12.77 50.99 82.04
C ILE A 10 11.79 52.13 81.72
N ARG A 11 12.17 53.36 82.08
CA ARG A 11 11.41 54.59 81.76
C ARG A 11 12.04 55.25 80.54
N LEU A 12 11.41 55.15 79.37
CA LEU A 12 11.82 55.86 78.17
C LEU A 12 11.14 57.25 78.13
N ARG A 13 11.94 58.32 78.11
CA ARG A 13 11.45 59.71 78.00
C ARG A 13 11.41 60.11 76.52
N ARG A 14 10.26 60.55 76.02
CA ARG A 14 10.20 61.31 74.76
C ARG A 14 10.76 62.71 75.04
N ILE A 15 11.72 63.17 74.24
CA ILE A 15 12.26 64.53 74.35
C ILE A 15 11.08 65.51 74.21
N GLY A 16 10.76 66.24 75.28
CA GLY A 16 9.72 67.28 75.32
C GLY A 16 8.38 66.94 75.99
N ALA A 17 8.17 65.77 76.59
CA ALA A 17 6.90 65.46 77.27
C ALA A 17 6.89 65.91 78.76
N GLU A 18 5.81 66.56 79.19
CA GLU A 18 5.47 66.83 80.59
C GLU A 18 5.03 65.54 81.31
N PHE A 19 5.20 65.49 82.62
CA PHE A 19 5.28 64.27 83.45
C PHE A 19 4.04 63.34 83.46
N GLU A 20 2.91 63.70 82.85
CA GLU A 20 1.61 63.07 83.15
C GLU A 20 1.00 62.13 82.09
N GLN A 21 1.64 61.92 80.94
CA GLN A 21 1.17 60.92 79.96
C GLN A 21 2.25 59.88 79.64
N TRP A 22 2.34 58.84 80.48
CA TRP A 22 3.21 57.69 80.26
C TRP A 22 2.36 56.49 79.81
N PRO A 23 2.63 55.87 78.64
CA PRO A 23 2.18 54.50 78.43
C PRO A 23 2.90 53.62 79.46
N LYS A 24 2.14 52.97 80.36
CA LYS A 24 2.68 52.04 81.34
C LYS A 24 3.20 50.80 80.59
N LEU A 25 4.51 50.76 80.37
CA LEU A 25 5.21 49.52 80.06
C LEU A 25 5.29 48.72 81.36
N SER A 26 4.47 47.70 81.52
CA SER A 26 4.55 46.75 82.64
C SER A 26 5.23 45.48 82.16
N CYS A 27 6.38 45.15 82.77
CA CYS A 27 7.01 43.84 82.66
C CYS A 27 6.32 42.93 83.69
N THR A 28 5.53 41.95 83.25
CA THR A 28 4.74 41.11 84.17
C THR A 28 5.47 39.88 84.68
N GLU A 29 6.64 39.57 84.13
CA GLU A 29 7.64 38.61 84.62
C GLU A 29 8.87 38.77 83.72
N ILE A 30 10.06 38.38 84.19
CA ILE A 30 11.33 38.53 83.47
C ILE A 30 11.19 38.04 82.01
N GLY A 31 11.02 38.97 81.06
CA GLY A 31 11.03 38.67 79.62
C GLY A 31 9.76 38.98 78.82
N GLU A 32 8.63 39.35 79.44
CA GLU A 32 7.42 39.72 78.69
C GLU A 32 7.06 41.21 78.84
N LEU A 33 7.12 41.94 77.72
CA LEU A 33 6.66 43.32 77.63
C LEU A 33 5.22 43.37 77.10
N THR A 34 4.26 43.63 77.98
CA THR A 34 2.84 43.80 77.60
C THR A 34 2.51 45.28 77.45
N ILE A 35 1.94 45.66 76.30
CA ILE A 35 1.49 47.04 76.04
C ILE A 35 -0.03 47.02 75.93
N ALA A 36 -0.69 47.59 76.94
CA ALA A 36 -2.14 47.69 76.95
C ALA A 36 -2.59 48.86 76.06
N THR A 37 -3.47 48.54 75.12
CA THR A 37 -4.38 49.43 74.37
C THR A 37 -3.81 50.46 73.38
N ASP A 38 -2.53 50.86 73.45
CA ASP A 38 -1.92 51.78 72.48
C ASP A 38 -0.84 51.12 71.61
N PRO A 39 -0.84 51.32 70.27
CA PRO A 39 0.18 50.77 69.39
C PRO A 39 1.55 51.40 69.69
N LEU A 40 2.56 50.57 69.96
CA LEU A 40 3.94 51.02 70.08
C LEU A 40 4.50 51.34 68.70
N SER A 41 4.73 52.62 68.42
CA SER A 41 5.44 53.07 67.23
C SER A 41 6.95 53.12 67.48
N ILE A 42 7.71 52.21 66.85
CA ILE A 42 9.19 52.22 66.90
C ILE A 42 9.72 52.84 65.61
N PRO A 43 10.25 54.08 65.65
CA PRO A 43 10.48 54.88 64.43
C PRO A 43 11.71 54.47 63.61
N VAL A 44 12.53 53.52 64.08
CA VAL A 44 13.79 53.15 63.40
C VAL A 44 13.95 51.64 63.24
N ASN A 45 14.28 50.92 64.30
CA ASN A 45 14.57 49.49 64.24
C ASN A 45 14.12 48.82 65.55
N LEU A 46 13.31 47.78 65.44
CA LEU A 46 13.09 46.84 66.54
C LEU A 46 14.02 45.64 66.32
N LYS A 47 15.03 45.48 67.19
CA LYS A 47 15.89 44.31 67.20
C LYS A 47 15.34 43.28 68.19
N VAL A 48 14.83 42.17 67.68
CA VAL A 48 14.44 41.00 68.49
C VAL A 48 15.45 39.89 68.22
N THR A 49 16.08 39.37 69.27
CA THR A 49 17.04 38.26 69.17
C THR A 49 16.40 36.88 69.39
N GLY A 50 15.14 36.85 69.82
CA GLY A 50 14.32 35.65 70.01
C GLY A 50 13.23 35.46 68.95
N ALA A 51 12.36 34.48 69.16
CA ALA A 51 11.24 34.21 68.28
C ALA A 51 10.19 35.34 68.34
N ILE A 52 9.69 35.77 67.18
CA ILE A 52 8.60 36.74 67.08
C ILE A 52 7.32 35.96 66.75
N LYS A 53 6.31 36.03 67.64
CA LYS A 53 4.95 35.57 67.35
C LYS A 53 4.09 36.78 67.04
N ALA A 54 3.80 37.00 65.76
CA ALA A 54 2.94 38.09 65.31
C ALA A 54 1.72 37.52 64.58
N THR A 55 0.57 38.18 64.73
CA THR A 55 -0.64 37.86 63.93
C THR A 55 -0.56 38.42 62.51
N SER A 56 0.25 39.47 62.30
CA SER A 56 0.51 40.08 61.01
C SER A 56 1.84 40.83 61.02
N PHE A 57 2.58 40.79 59.92
CA PHE A 57 3.65 41.74 59.61
C PHE A 57 3.11 42.72 58.56
N GLN A 58 3.31 44.03 58.77
CA GLN A 58 2.92 45.07 57.82
C GLN A 58 4.19 45.70 57.23
N GLY A 59 4.31 45.71 55.90
CA GLY A 59 5.50 46.17 55.17
C GLY A 59 5.67 45.39 53.86
N ASP A 60 6.70 45.71 53.07
CA ASP A 60 7.00 44.99 51.81
C ASP A 60 7.64 43.61 52.03
N GLY A 61 7.99 43.28 53.29
CA GLY A 61 8.59 42.01 53.67
C GLY A 61 9.97 41.75 53.04
N SER A 62 10.57 42.73 52.35
CA SER A 62 11.82 42.57 51.60
C SER A 62 13.02 42.20 52.47
N THR A 63 12.92 42.47 53.77
CA THR A 63 13.94 42.18 54.79
C THR A 63 13.59 40.98 55.68
N LEU A 64 12.43 40.35 55.46
CA LEU A 64 12.05 39.10 56.14
C LEU A 64 12.84 37.93 55.54
N ASP A 65 14.06 37.73 56.03
CA ASP A 65 14.86 36.54 55.77
C ASP A 65 14.49 35.42 56.77
N GLY A 66 14.60 34.16 56.32
CA GLY A 66 14.53 33.00 57.20
C GLY A 66 13.14 32.63 57.73
N VAL A 67 12.06 33.06 57.08
CA VAL A 67 10.68 32.68 57.44
C VAL A 67 10.47 31.16 57.31
N VAL A 68 11.14 30.52 56.36
CA VAL A 68 11.20 29.06 56.18
C VAL A 68 12.68 28.72 55.94
N LYS A 69 13.41 28.38 57.01
CA LYS A 69 14.88 28.25 56.99
C LYS A 69 15.37 26.84 57.30
N LYS A 70 14.56 26.04 57.97
CA LYS A 70 14.92 24.67 58.37
C LYS A 70 14.03 23.66 57.64
N THR A 71 14.58 22.49 57.38
CA THR A 71 13.79 21.33 56.96
C THR A 71 12.65 21.11 57.95
N GLY A 72 11.41 21.17 57.46
CA GLY A 72 10.20 21.00 58.28
C GLY A 72 9.46 22.30 58.61
N ASP A 73 10.01 23.48 58.30
CA ASP A 73 9.26 24.73 58.41
C ASP A 73 8.08 24.71 57.40
N THR A 74 6.86 25.03 57.87
CA THR A 74 5.65 25.01 57.04
C THR A 74 4.96 26.37 57.02
N ILE A 75 4.50 26.80 55.85
CA ILE A 75 3.47 27.83 55.74
C ILE A 75 2.12 27.10 55.77
N THR A 76 1.34 27.29 56.83
CA THR A 76 -0.03 26.75 56.90
C THR A 76 -1.02 27.78 56.35
N GLY A 77 -1.85 27.38 55.38
CA GLY A 77 -2.83 28.26 54.72
C GLY A 77 -2.52 28.49 53.23
N ALA A 78 -3.28 29.39 52.60
CA ALA A 78 -3.06 29.74 51.20
C ALA A 78 -1.85 30.69 51.05
N LEU A 79 -0.97 30.38 50.10
CA LEU A 79 0.11 31.28 49.68
C LEU A 79 -0.36 32.07 48.46
N THR A 80 -0.54 33.39 48.60
CA THR A 80 -0.84 34.29 47.48
C THR A 80 0.40 35.13 47.17
N LEU A 81 0.90 35.03 45.94
CA LEU A 81 2.02 35.84 45.44
C LEU A 81 1.49 36.87 44.45
N GLN A 82 1.87 38.13 44.60
CA GLN A 82 1.43 39.20 43.69
C GLN A 82 2.16 39.16 42.33
N ASN A 83 3.37 38.59 42.30
CA ASN A 83 4.21 38.45 41.12
C ASN A 83 4.57 36.96 40.89
N ASN A 84 5.84 36.68 40.60
CA ASN A 84 6.34 35.34 40.29
C ASN A 84 6.80 34.60 41.55
N LEU A 85 6.64 33.27 41.52
CA LEU A 85 7.37 32.35 42.40
C LEU A 85 8.69 31.95 41.71
N ILE A 86 9.83 32.26 42.33
CA ILE A 86 11.15 31.82 41.86
C ILE A 86 11.68 30.82 42.88
N VAL A 87 12.03 29.62 42.43
CA VAL A 87 12.58 28.55 43.28
C VAL A 87 13.88 28.04 42.66
N ASP A 88 15.00 28.26 43.36
CA ASP A 88 16.31 27.76 42.92
C ASP A 88 16.46 26.25 43.17
N GLY A 89 15.82 25.77 44.26
CA GLY A 89 15.76 24.37 44.65
C GLY A 89 14.78 23.54 43.82
N ASN A 90 14.46 22.35 44.32
CA ASN A 90 13.45 21.47 43.75
C ASN A 90 12.08 21.75 44.41
N VAL A 91 11.01 21.74 43.61
CA VAL A 91 9.63 21.87 44.09
C VAL A 91 9.00 20.49 44.17
N GLY A 92 8.63 20.06 45.37
CA GLY A 92 7.86 18.83 45.61
C GLY A 92 6.40 19.14 45.89
N ILE A 93 5.47 18.57 45.11
CA ILE A 93 4.03 18.63 45.37
C ILE A 93 3.58 17.21 45.77
N GLY A 94 3.31 17.01 47.07
CA GLY A 94 3.03 15.67 47.62
C GLY A 94 4.26 14.74 47.65
N ALA A 95 5.45 15.25 47.31
CA ALA A 95 6.73 14.56 47.36
C ALA A 95 7.60 15.20 48.44
N ALA A 96 8.00 14.44 49.46
CA ALA A 96 8.77 14.94 50.61
C ALA A 96 10.26 15.21 50.29
N ALA A 97 10.78 14.59 49.23
CA ALA A 97 12.17 14.71 48.80
C ALA A 97 12.24 14.70 47.26
N PRO A 98 11.87 15.81 46.60
CA PRO A 98 11.84 15.87 45.14
C PRO A 98 13.24 15.66 44.53
N ALA A 99 13.38 14.67 43.66
CA ALA A 99 14.61 14.31 42.97
C ALA A 99 14.88 15.14 41.70
N THR A 100 13.85 15.81 41.18
CA THR A 100 13.94 16.71 40.02
C THR A 100 13.38 18.10 40.34
N LYS A 101 13.59 19.06 39.43
CA LYS A 101 13.21 20.47 39.65
C LYS A 101 11.74 20.67 40.00
N LEU A 102 10.85 19.86 39.43
CA LEU A 102 9.45 19.80 39.81
C LEU A 102 9.02 18.34 39.84
N GLU A 103 8.70 17.83 41.02
CA GLU A 103 8.19 16.48 41.22
C GLU A 103 6.80 16.54 41.85
N VAL A 104 5.82 15.95 41.17
CA VAL A 104 4.43 15.92 41.61
C VAL A 104 4.04 14.47 41.84
N ASN A 105 3.80 14.10 43.09
CA ASN A 105 3.19 12.81 43.44
C ASN A 105 1.66 12.93 43.32
N GLY A 106 1.17 12.97 42.08
CA GLY A 106 -0.24 13.17 41.76
C GLY A 106 -0.48 13.57 40.31
N ALA A 107 -1.74 13.86 39.97
CA ALA A 107 -2.11 14.30 38.62
C ALA A 107 -1.84 15.80 38.43
N ILE A 108 -1.24 16.16 37.30
CA ILE A 108 -1.05 17.56 36.87
C ILE A 108 -2.14 17.91 35.85
N LYS A 109 -3.01 18.88 36.18
CA LYS A 109 -3.94 19.48 35.22
C LYS A 109 -3.35 20.80 34.73
N ALA A 110 -2.91 20.83 33.48
CA ALA A 110 -2.36 22.02 32.83
C ALA A 110 -3.09 22.29 31.50
N THR A 111 -3.17 23.56 31.10
CA THR A 111 -3.70 23.93 29.77
C THR A 111 -2.75 23.49 28.66
N SER A 112 -1.43 23.55 28.90
CA SER A 112 -0.40 23.08 27.98
C SER A 112 0.90 22.75 28.72
N PHE A 113 1.69 21.83 28.15
CA PHE A 113 3.10 21.67 28.43
C PHE A 113 3.87 22.22 27.22
N GLN A 114 4.77 23.18 27.42
CA GLN A 114 5.54 23.81 26.34
C GLN A 114 6.97 23.26 26.33
N GLY A 115 7.42 22.75 25.18
CA GLY A 115 8.69 22.04 25.01
C GLY A 115 8.60 20.99 23.90
N ASP A 116 9.59 20.11 23.78
CA ASP A 116 9.57 18.99 22.82
C ASP A 116 8.65 17.83 23.25
N GLY A 117 8.23 17.81 24.52
CA GLY A 117 7.35 16.80 25.11
C GLY A 117 7.99 15.41 25.24
N SER A 118 9.26 15.23 24.89
CA SER A 118 9.92 13.92 24.80
C SER A 118 10.07 13.22 26.16
N GLY A 119 10.10 14.00 27.25
CA GLY A 119 10.16 13.52 28.62
C GLY A 119 8.81 13.15 29.25
N LEU A 120 7.69 13.41 28.57
CA LEU A 120 6.37 13.03 29.07
C LEU A 120 6.16 11.53 28.86
N THR A 121 6.25 10.76 29.95
CA THR A 121 6.03 9.31 29.96
C THR A 121 4.75 8.96 30.73
N ASN A 122 4.26 7.73 30.59
CA ASN A 122 3.09 7.23 31.32
C ASN A 122 1.80 8.05 31.14
N LEU A 123 1.64 8.77 30.02
CA LEU A 123 0.37 9.41 29.66
C LEU A 123 -0.64 8.32 29.27
N SER A 124 -1.45 7.87 30.23
CA SER A 124 -2.46 6.84 30.02
C SER A 124 -3.70 7.39 29.29
N VAL A 125 -3.54 7.91 28.08
CA VAL A 125 -4.65 8.20 27.17
C VAL A 125 -4.16 8.17 25.73
N ALA A 126 -4.70 7.22 24.94
CA ALA A 126 -5.30 7.33 23.61
C ALA A 126 -4.96 8.50 22.63
N ALA A 127 -3.88 9.25 22.79
CA ALA A 127 -3.51 10.37 21.93
C ALA A 127 -2.22 10.04 21.15
N SER A 128 -2.44 9.64 19.90
CA SER A 128 -1.49 9.31 18.83
C SER A 128 -0.52 8.15 19.09
N GLN A 129 -0.92 6.93 18.68
CA GLN A 129 -0.04 5.75 18.54
C GLN A 129 1.03 5.90 17.45
N TRP A 130 1.04 7.02 16.74
CA TRP A 130 1.95 7.30 15.64
C TRP A 130 3.12 8.12 16.18
N LEU A 131 4.24 7.44 16.48
CA LEU A 131 5.52 8.13 16.58
C LEU A 131 5.79 8.74 15.20
N ASN A 132 5.97 10.06 15.14
CA ASN A 132 6.60 10.66 13.98
C ASN A 132 8.05 10.17 14.00
N GLY A 133 8.35 9.12 13.23
CA GLY A 133 9.73 8.71 13.01
C GLY A 133 10.52 9.91 12.48
N ALA A 134 11.84 9.92 12.67
CA ALA A 134 12.73 11.07 12.42
C ALA A 134 12.79 11.62 10.96
N SER A 135 11.79 11.37 10.12
CA SER A 135 11.70 11.77 8.71
C SER A 135 10.25 11.86 8.21
N SER A 136 9.30 12.34 9.01
CA SER A 136 7.87 12.46 8.61
C SER A 136 7.21 11.12 8.24
N SER A 137 7.76 10.01 8.74
CA SER A 137 7.26 8.66 8.47
C SER A 137 6.45 8.16 9.65
N ILE A 138 5.18 7.87 9.38
CA ILE A 138 4.31 7.10 10.25
C ILE A 138 4.85 5.65 10.30
N SER A 139 5.29 5.18 11.48
CA SER A 139 5.86 3.82 11.65
C SER A 139 5.38 3.16 12.95
N TYR A 140 5.13 1.85 12.89
CA TYR A 140 4.67 1.03 14.03
C TYR A 140 5.55 -0.22 14.15
N GLY A 141 6.34 -0.29 15.22
CA GLY A 141 7.44 -1.28 15.35
C GLY A 141 7.01 -2.68 15.82
N THR A 142 5.83 -2.83 16.43
CA THR A 142 5.30 -4.13 16.91
C THR A 142 3.78 -4.08 16.91
N GLY A 143 3.07 -5.21 16.76
CA GLY A 143 1.60 -5.25 16.76
C GLY A 143 0.97 -5.10 15.37
N ASN A 144 -0.29 -4.66 15.32
CA ASN A 144 -1.08 -4.44 14.11
C ASN A 144 -1.62 -2.99 14.08
N VAL A 145 -1.80 -2.43 12.90
CA VAL A 145 -2.37 -1.09 12.68
C VAL A 145 -3.82 -1.22 12.22
N GLY A 146 -4.74 -0.62 12.99
CA GLY A 146 -6.17 -0.56 12.66
C GLY A 146 -6.59 0.83 12.22
N ILE A 147 -7.24 0.95 11.07
CA ILE A 147 -7.88 2.20 10.62
C ILE A 147 -9.39 1.96 10.60
N GLY A 148 -10.10 2.55 11.58
CA GLY A 148 -11.52 2.27 11.79
C GLY A 148 -11.82 0.88 12.38
N THR A 149 -10.79 0.12 12.77
CA THR A 149 -10.88 -1.23 13.33
C THR A 149 -10.20 -1.27 14.71
N PRO A 150 -10.95 -1.30 15.84
CA PRO A 150 -10.34 -1.31 17.17
C PRO A 150 -9.62 -2.63 17.50
N THR A 151 -9.89 -3.69 16.73
CA THR A 151 -9.29 -5.03 16.88
C THR A 151 -8.79 -5.55 15.52
N PRO A 152 -7.62 -5.10 15.03
CA PRO A 152 -7.12 -5.45 13.71
C PRO A 152 -6.86 -6.96 13.55
N GLN A 153 -7.44 -7.57 12.51
CA GLN A 153 -7.28 -9.00 12.21
C GLN A 153 -6.02 -9.32 11.39
N GLY A 154 -5.37 -8.29 10.84
CA GLY A 154 -4.11 -8.39 10.10
C GLY A 154 -3.16 -7.26 10.46
N LYS A 155 -1.93 -7.29 9.90
CA LYS A 155 -0.91 -6.27 10.17
C LYS A 155 -1.37 -4.86 9.86
N LEU A 156 -2.14 -4.72 8.80
CA LEU A 156 -2.91 -3.54 8.48
C LEU A 156 -4.36 -4.00 8.25
N ASP A 157 -5.29 -3.45 9.01
CA ASP A 157 -6.72 -3.74 8.88
C ASP A 157 -7.49 -2.42 8.74
N VAL A 158 -8.18 -2.23 7.62
CA VAL A 158 -8.84 -0.99 7.27
C VAL A 158 -10.32 -1.26 7.09
N SER A 159 -11.15 -0.67 7.96
CA SER A 159 -12.61 -0.66 7.78
C SER A 159 -12.99 0.48 6.84
N GLY A 160 -12.71 0.30 5.56
CA GLY A 160 -12.97 1.30 4.51
C GLY A 160 -12.05 1.12 3.31
N ASP A 161 -12.00 2.15 2.46
CA ASP A 161 -11.19 2.13 1.24
C ASP A 161 -9.71 2.38 1.52
N ILE A 162 -8.85 1.76 0.71
CA ILE A 162 -7.42 2.05 0.66
C ILE A 162 -7.17 2.91 -0.59
N ARG A 163 -6.81 4.19 -0.39
CA ARG A 163 -6.46 5.11 -1.49
C ARG A 163 -4.94 5.20 -1.66
N ALA A 164 -4.38 4.49 -2.64
CA ALA A 164 -2.98 4.57 -3.01
C ALA A 164 -2.74 5.70 -4.04
N GLY A 165 -2.53 6.95 -3.59
CA GLY A 165 -2.42 8.14 -4.44
C GLY A 165 -1.21 8.22 -5.39
N ASN A 166 -0.28 7.27 -5.29
CA ASN A 166 0.80 7.00 -6.25
C ASN A 166 0.73 5.55 -6.77
N SER A 167 -0.48 4.98 -6.79
CA SER A 167 -0.94 3.70 -7.35
C SER A 167 -0.30 2.40 -6.85
N ASP A 168 0.90 2.43 -6.30
CA ASP A 168 1.63 1.20 -5.98
C ASP A 168 1.08 0.50 -4.72
N LEU A 169 0.82 -0.81 -4.86
CA LEU A 169 0.61 -1.75 -3.77
C LEU A 169 1.48 -2.98 -4.04
N TYR A 170 2.53 -3.17 -3.22
CA TYR A 170 3.51 -4.24 -3.42
C TYR A 170 3.20 -5.48 -2.58
N PHE A 171 3.33 -6.66 -3.19
CA PHE A 171 3.19 -7.97 -2.53
C PHE A 171 4.54 -8.70 -2.57
N THR A 172 5.46 -8.38 -1.66
CA THR A 172 6.89 -8.76 -1.79
C THR A 172 7.32 -10.00 -1.01
N LYS A 173 6.48 -10.53 -0.12
CA LYS A 173 6.83 -11.70 0.69
C LYS A 173 6.91 -12.95 -0.20
N THR A 174 8.13 -13.46 -0.40
CA THR A 174 8.42 -14.57 -1.34
C THR A 174 8.12 -15.95 -0.80
N ASP A 175 7.92 -16.08 0.52
CA ASP A 175 7.61 -17.31 1.25
C ASP A 175 6.15 -17.36 1.71
N HIS A 176 5.28 -16.51 1.16
CA HIS A 176 3.85 -16.54 1.44
C HIS A 176 3.16 -17.61 0.59
N ASN A 177 2.58 -18.63 1.21
CA ASN A 177 1.76 -19.63 0.51
C ASN A 177 0.32 -19.14 0.34
N HIS A 178 -0.37 -19.60 -0.70
CA HIS A 178 -1.78 -19.35 -0.91
C HIS A 178 -2.59 -19.71 0.34
N THR A 179 -3.19 -18.71 0.97
CA THR A 179 -3.88 -18.89 2.27
C THR A 179 -5.29 -19.44 2.12
N ALA A 180 -5.80 -19.51 0.88
CA ALA A 180 -7.20 -19.80 0.60
C ALA A 180 -8.19 -18.86 1.31
N ILE A 181 -7.75 -17.72 1.83
CA ILE A 181 -8.59 -16.82 2.64
C ILE A 181 -9.79 -16.29 1.84
N GLY A 182 -9.58 -16.04 0.55
CA GLY A 182 -10.64 -15.65 -0.37
C GLY A 182 -11.70 -16.75 -0.60
N ASN A 183 -11.47 -18.01 -0.21
CA ASN A 183 -12.47 -19.07 -0.32
C ASN A 183 -13.59 -18.94 0.72
N THR A 184 -13.39 -18.13 1.75
CA THR A 184 -14.42 -17.78 2.73
C THR A 184 -15.60 -17.10 2.03
N VAL A 185 -16.82 -17.54 2.33
CA VAL A 185 -18.04 -16.98 1.72
C VAL A 185 -18.10 -15.46 1.93
N GLY A 186 -18.29 -14.72 0.84
CA GLY A 186 -18.32 -13.26 0.83
C GLY A 186 -16.97 -12.59 0.62
N TRP A 187 -15.86 -13.33 0.63
CA TRP A 187 -14.50 -12.77 0.57
C TRP A 187 -13.91 -12.89 -0.85
N ALA A 188 -13.00 -11.97 -1.18
CA ALA A 188 -12.14 -11.97 -2.36
C ALA A 188 -10.69 -11.72 -1.90
N ALA A 189 -9.70 -12.03 -2.74
CA ALA A 189 -8.29 -11.91 -2.34
C ALA A 189 -7.36 -11.60 -3.52
N ILE A 190 -6.25 -10.94 -3.22
CA ILE A 190 -5.07 -10.74 -4.09
C ILE A 190 -3.84 -11.10 -3.25
N GLU A 191 -2.99 -12.00 -3.71
CA GLU A 191 -1.85 -12.51 -2.93
C GLU A 191 -0.68 -12.95 -3.82
N ASN A 192 0.56 -12.74 -3.34
CA ASN A 192 1.76 -13.32 -3.96
C ASN A 192 1.99 -14.72 -3.37
N ALA A 193 1.76 -15.76 -4.15
CA ALA A 193 1.72 -17.14 -3.68
C ALA A 193 2.96 -17.93 -4.14
N ALA A 194 3.77 -18.38 -3.18
CA ALA A 194 5.00 -19.14 -3.40
C ALA A 194 4.73 -20.55 -3.95
N ASP A 195 3.64 -21.19 -3.50
CA ASP A 195 3.19 -22.52 -3.93
C ASP A 195 2.58 -22.55 -5.34
N TYR A 196 2.30 -21.38 -5.92
CA TYR A 196 1.86 -21.21 -7.31
C TYR A 196 2.85 -20.41 -8.16
N GLU A 197 3.95 -19.93 -7.56
CA GLU A 197 4.95 -19.06 -8.19
C GLU A 197 4.35 -17.86 -8.93
N ALA A 198 3.27 -17.27 -8.41
CA ALA A 198 2.49 -16.25 -9.12
C ALA A 198 1.74 -15.29 -8.20
N LEU A 199 1.36 -14.13 -8.76
CA LEU A 199 0.30 -13.30 -8.20
C LEU A 199 -1.06 -13.97 -8.47
N MET A 200 -1.75 -14.34 -7.40
CA MET A 200 -3.07 -14.95 -7.45
C MET A 200 -4.15 -13.89 -7.22
N ILE A 201 -5.21 -13.92 -8.03
CA ILE A 201 -6.40 -13.06 -7.88
C ILE A 201 -7.62 -13.95 -7.83
N LEU A 202 -8.40 -13.80 -6.76
CA LEU A 202 -9.58 -14.62 -6.54
C LEU A 202 -10.84 -13.76 -6.45
N GLY A 203 -11.83 -14.11 -7.25
CA GLY A 203 -13.16 -13.50 -7.19
C GLY A 203 -13.88 -13.77 -5.86
N ARG A 204 -14.99 -13.08 -5.62
CA ARG A 204 -15.78 -13.26 -4.39
C ARG A 204 -16.39 -14.67 -4.30
N ALA A 205 -16.19 -15.38 -3.19
CA ALA A 205 -16.75 -16.73 -2.98
C ALA A 205 -18.22 -16.72 -2.50
N GLY A 206 -18.96 -17.80 -2.78
CA GLY A 206 -20.32 -18.02 -2.31
C GLY A 206 -21.42 -17.14 -2.91
N THR A 207 -21.21 -16.59 -4.12
CA THR A 207 -22.22 -15.73 -4.77
C THR A 207 -23.16 -16.52 -5.69
N SER A 208 -24.40 -16.02 -5.86
CA SER A 208 -25.42 -16.64 -6.73
C SER A 208 -25.06 -16.68 -8.22
N LYS A 209 -24.08 -15.86 -8.66
CA LYS A 209 -23.61 -15.90 -10.04
C LYS A 209 -22.48 -16.92 -10.22
N GLY A 210 -21.84 -17.36 -9.15
CA GLY A 210 -20.55 -18.04 -9.16
C GLY A 210 -19.40 -17.12 -8.72
N ARG A 211 -18.17 -17.63 -8.75
CA ARG A 211 -16.97 -16.87 -8.42
C ARG A 211 -16.40 -16.22 -9.67
N TYR A 212 -16.32 -14.89 -9.70
CA TYR A 212 -15.75 -14.16 -10.85
C TYR A 212 -14.77 -13.08 -10.44
N VAL A 213 -13.76 -12.90 -11.27
CA VAL A 213 -13.05 -11.63 -11.47
C VAL A 213 -13.68 -10.99 -12.71
N ARG A 214 -14.14 -9.75 -12.62
CA ARG A 214 -14.75 -9.01 -13.74
C ARG A 214 -13.93 -7.79 -14.07
N LEU A 215 -13.86 -7.48 -15.35
CA LEU A 215 -13.22 -6.30 -15.90
C LEU A 215 -14.29 -5.58 -16.73
N TRP A 216 -14.51 -4.29 -16.44
CA TRP A 216 -15.47 -3.47 -17.18
C TRP A 216 -14.89 -2.89 -18.46
N ASP A 217 -13.59 -2.66 -18.44
CA ASP A 217 -12.84 -2.07 -19.54
C ASP A 217 -12.05 -3.12 -20.31
N TYR A 218 -11.22 -2.61 -21.23
CA TYR A 218 -10.36 -3.41 -22.07
C TYR A 218 -9.34 -4.22 -21.27
N LEU A 219 -9.27 -5.53 -21.53
CA LEU A 219 -8.20 -6.40 -21.05
C LEU A 219 -7.13 -6.54 -22.13
N GLN A 220 -5.96 -5.95 -21.90
CA GLN A 220 -4.76 -6.22 -22.69
C GLN A 220 -3.82 -7.16 -21.93
N VAL A 221 -3.32 -8.19 -22.60
CA VAL A 221 -2.27 -9.06 -22.08
C VAL A 221 -1.03 -8.88 -22.95
N ASN A 222 0.02 -8.28 -22.39
CA ASN A 222 1.31 -8.17 -23.08
C ASN A 222 2.15 -9.42 -22.79
N GLY A 223 1.86 -10.49 -23.54
CA GLY A 223 2.41 -11.83 -23.32
C GLY A 223 1.47 -12.91 -23.85
N GLY A 224 1.77 -14.17 -23.52
CA GLY A 224 0.81 -15.25 -23.76
C GLY A 224 -0.36 -15.17 -22.77
N LEU A 225 -1.58 -15.33 -23.26
CA LEU A 225 -2.75 -15.60 -22.41
C LEU A 225 -2.92 -17.12 -22.30
N ASP A 226 -2.45 -17.69 -21.19
CA ASP A 226 -2.65 -19.10 -20.88
C ASP A 226 -3.96 -19.30 -20.11
N ILE A 227 -4.82 -20.17 -20.63
CA ILE A 227 -6.12 -20.51 -20.03
C ILE A 227 -6.22 -22.03 -19.98
N THR A 228 -6.09 -22.57 -18.77
CA THR A 228 -6.23 -24.00 -18.51
C THR A 228 -7.67 -24.48 -18.60
N GLY A 229 -8.63 -23.58 -18.34
CA GLY A 229 -10.07 -23.80 -18.44
C GLY A 229 -10.63 -23.70 -19.86
N ASN A 230 -11.94 -23.46 -19.96
CA ASN A 230 -12.63 -23.18 -21.22
C ASN A 230 -12.83 -21.67 -21.38
N VAL A 231 -12.66 -21.16 -22.61
CA VAL A 231 -12.90 -19.76 -22.97
C VAL A 231 -14.29 -19.63 -23.59
N GLY A 232 -15.14 -18.83 -22.96
CA GLY A 232 -16.43 -18.42 -23.50
C GLY A 232 -16.41 -16.96 -23.94
N ILE A 233 -16.73 -16.70 -25.20
CA ILE A 233 -16.98 -15.34 -25.72
C ILE A 233 -18.47 -15.27 -26.06
N GLY A 234 -19.19 -14.34 -25.43
CA GLY A 234 -20.65 -14.25 -25.55
C GLY A 234 -21.42 -15.39 -24.86
N THR A 235 -20.76 -16.18 -24.00
CA THR A 235 -21.39 -17.26 -23.23
C THR A 235 -20.71 -17.43 -21.87
N THR A 236 -21.49 -17.76 -20.84
CA THR A 236 -20.98 -18.11 -19.50
C THR A 236 -20.83 -19.62 -19.29
N ALA A 237 -21.25 -20.44 -20.25
CA ALA A 237 -21.21 -21.89 -20.16
C ALA A 237 -20.55 -22.50 -21.41
N PRO A 238 -19.23 -22.31 -21.62
CA PRO A 238 -18.51 -22.97 -22.70
C PRO A 238 -18.38 -24.47 -22.42
N ASP A 239 -18.87 -25.30 -23.35
CA ASP A 239 -18.89 -26.77 -23.31
C ASP A 239 -17.64 -27.42 -23.94
N ARG A 240 -16.72 -26.60 -24.46
CA ARG A 240 -15.40 -27.01 -24.99
C ARG A 240 -14.39 -25.87 -24.82
N LYS A 241 -13.13 -26.10 -25.20
CA LYS A 241 -12.00 -25.18 -24.94
C LYS A 241 -12.21 -23.75 -25.42
N LEU A 242 -12.78 -23.54 -26.59
CA LEU A 242 -13.19 -22.22 -27.08
C LEU A 242 -14.61 -22.30 -27.62
N VAL A 243 -15.49 -21.46 -27.07
CA VAL A 243 -16.87 -21.28 -27.54
C VAL A 243 -17.11 -19.82 -27.77
N VAL A 244 -17.47 -19.45 -28.99
CA VAL A 244 -17.92 -18.10 -29.33
C VAL A 244 -19.38 -18.16 -29.76
N ARG A 245 -20.24 -17.34 -29.14
CA ARG A 245 -21.67 -17.25 -29.46
C ARG A 245 -22.08 -15.80 -29.65
N GLY A 246 -22.68 -15.51 -30.81
CA GLY A 246 -23.12 -14.16 -31.17
C GLY A 246 -21.97 -13.22 -31.55
N GLY A 247 -22.30 -12.16 -32.30
CA GLY A 247 -21.32 -11.23 -32.87
C GLY A 247 -20.66 -11.73 -34.16
N GLU A 248 -20.03 -10.81 -34.89
CA GLU A 248 -19.13 -11.17 -35.99
C GLU A 248 -17.81 -11.68 -35.40
N THR A 249 -17.44 -12.93 -35.72
CA THR A 249 -16.13 -13.50 -35.39
C THR A 249 -15.29 -13.53 -36.65
N SER A 250 -14.20 -12.78 -36.71
CA SER A 250 -13.19 -12.94 -37.76
C SER A 250 -12.14 -13.96 -37.30
N LEU A 251 -11.96 -15.01 -38.10
CA LEU A 251 -10.73 -15.79 -38.11
C LEU A 251 -10.02 -15.40 -39.40
N GLU A 252 -8.97 -14.60 -39.30
CA GLU A 252 -8.25 -14.11 -40.46
C GLU A 252 -7.49 -15.24 -41.17
N GLN A 253 -7.51 -15.23 -42.49
CA GLN A 253 -6.96 -16.23 -43.38
C GLN A 253 -6.16 -15.53 -44.50
N GLU A 254 -5.05 -16.13 -44.95
CA GLU A 254 -4.30 -15.69 -46.14
C GLU A 254 -5.23 -15.42 -47.34
N ASP A 255 -4.96 -14.31 -48.06
CA ASP A 255 -5.63 -13.99 -49.32
C ASP A 255 -5.29 -14.99 -50.44
N TRP A 256 -6.18 -15.07 -51.44
CA TRP A 256 -5.91 -15.78 -52.69
C TRP A 256 -4.72 -15.16 -53.44
N GLN A 257 -3.73 -15.98 -53.76
CA GLN A 257 -2.55 -15.60 -54.53
C GLN A 257 -2.72 -16.01 -56.00
N THR A 258 -2.36 -15.09 -56.91
CA THR A 258 -2.35 -15.35 -58.35
C THR A 258 -1.03 -16.04 -58.75
N PRO A 259 -1.05 -17.28 -59.28
CA PRO A 259 0.14 -17.94 -59.80
C PRO A 259 0.55 -17.37 -61.15
N THR A 260 1.84 -17.48 -61.46
CA THR A 260 2.33 -17.32 -62.83
C THR A 260 2.03 -18.60 -63.61
N LEU A 261 1.09 -18.53 -64.56
CA LEU A 261 0.79 -19.64 -65.45
C LEU A 261 1.97 -19.91 -66.40
N GLN A 262 2.23 -21.18 -66.67
CA GLN A 262 3.37 -21.68 -67.43
C GLN A 262 2.90 -22.39 -68.69
N ASN A 263 3.82 -22.72 -69.60
CA ASN A 263 3.59 -23.65 -70.74
C ASN A 263 2.33 -23.35 -71.57
N GLY A 264 2.04 -22.06 -71.80
CA GLY A 264 0.90 -21.61 -72.62
C GLY A 264 -0.46 -21.68 -71.92
N TRP A 265 -0.52 -22.05 -70.64
CA TRP A 265 -1.75 -21.98 -69.86
C TRP A 265 -2.18 -20.53 -69.66
N VAL A 266 -3.46 -20.28 -69.87
CA VAL A 266 -4.11 -19.00 -69.60
C VAL A 266 -5.42 -19.24 -68.86
N ASN A 267 -5.91 -18.25 -68.12
CA ASN A 267 -7.27 -18.28 -67.58
C ASN A 267 -8.28 -18.39 -68.74
N TYR A 268 -9.36 -19.13 -68.52
CA TYR A 268 -10.33 -19.42 -69.57
C TYR A 268 -10.98 -18.15 -70.12
N ASP A 269 -11.53 -17.32 -69.24
CA ASP A 269 -12.07 -15.99 -69.51
C ASP A 269 -12.26 -15.23 -68.17
N THR A 270 -13.13 -14.20 -68.15
CA THR A 270 -13.48 -13.40 -66.97
C THR A 270 -14.77 -13.84 -66.27
N THR A 271 -15.47 -14.83 -66.81
CA THR A 271 -16.74 -15.38 -66.28
C THR A 271 -16.49 -16.39 -65.17
N TYR A 272 -15.38 -17.16 -65.28
CA TYR A 272 -14.98 -18.15 -64.28
C TYR A 272 -13.88 -17.62 -63.36
N ASN A 273 -13.62 -18.33 -62.26
CA ASN A 273 -12.50 -18.03 -61.37
C ASN A 273 -11.18 -18.04 -62.18
N SER A 274 -10.35 -17.00 -62.00
CA SER A 274 -8.94 -17.07 -62.40
C SER A 274 -8.20 -18.09 -61.53
N ALA A 275 -7.17 -18.71 -62.10
CA ALA A 275 -6.26 -19.57 -61.36
C ALA A 275 -5.74 -18.83 -60.12
N ALA A 276 -5.90 -19.44 -58.94
CA ALA A 276 -5.39 -18.91 -57.69
C ALA A 276 -5.16 -20.03 -56.67
N TYR A 277 -4.34 -19.74 -55.67
CA TYR A 277 -4.11 -20.64 -54.53
C TYR A 277 -3.99 -19.85 -53.22
N PHE A 278 -4.32 -20.47 -52.08
CA PHE A 278 -3.93 -19.99 -50.76
C PHE A 278 -3.72 -21.19 -49.83
N LYS A 279 -3.20 -20.99 -48.62
CA LYS A 279 -3.06 -22.03 -47.61
C LYS A 279 -3.73 -21.63 -46.32
N ASP A 280 -4.59 -22.50 -45.80
CA ASP A 280 -5.30 -22.22 -44.58
C ASP A 280 -4.45 -22.33 -43.31
N SER A 281 -4.97 -21.81 -42.20
CA SER A 281 -4.34 -21.89 -40.87
C SER A 281 -4.11 -23.34 -40.39
N LEU A 282 -4.77 -24.33 -41.00
CA LEU A 282 -4.56 -25.76 -40.76
C LEU A 282 -3.50 -26.37 -41.69
N GLY A 283 -2.92 -25.57 -42.59
CA GLY A 283 -1.91 -25.98 -43.55
C GLY A 283 -2.46 -26.68 -44.78
N ILE A 284 -3.75 -26.55 -45.07
CA ILE A 284 -4.38 -27.08 -46.29
C ILE A 284 -4.28 -26.03 -47.38
N VAL A 285 -3.73 -26.42 -48.52
CA VAL A 285 -3.64 -25.61 -49.72
C VAL A 285 -4.93 -25.79 -50.51
N HIS A 286 -5.51 -24.68 -50.94
CA HIS A 286 -6.72 -24.61 -51.74
C HIS A 286 -6.39 -24.02 -53.09
N LEU A 287 -6.86 -24.64 -54.17
CA LEU A 287 -6.74 -24.14 -55.53
C LEU A 287 -8.14 -23.81 -56.07
N LYS A 288 -8.18 -22.83 -56.97
CA LYS A 288 -9.36 -22.49 -57.76
C LYS A 288 -8.97 -22.06 -59.15
N GLY A 289 -9.94 -22.05 -60.05
CA GLY A 289 -9.85 -21.42 -61.36
C GLY A 289 -10.10 -22.35 -62.55
N LEU A 290 -10.42 -21.76 -63.69
CA LEU A 290 -10.58 -22.46 -64.96
C LEU A 290 -9.50 -22.00 -65.94
N VAL A 291 -8.71 -22.94 -66.46
CA VAL A 291 -7.58 -22.64 -67.35
C VAL A 291 -7.69 -23.39 -68.67
N LYS A 292 -7.02 -22.90 -69.72
CA LYS A 292 -7.05 -23.49 -71.07
C LYS A 292 -5.74 -23.37 -71.83
N ALA A 293 -5.70 -24.03 -72.99
CA ALA A 293 -4.72 -23.91 -74.08
C ALA A 293 -3.28 -24.39 -73.79
N GLY A 294 -2.90 -24.61 -72.54
CA GLY A 294 -1.56 -25.08 -72.19
C GLY A 294 -1.40 -26.59 -72.25
N THR A 295 -0.19 -27.05 -71.93
CA THR A 295 0.15 -28.47 -71.77
C THR A 295 1.08 -28.67 -70.57
N GLY A 296 1.04 -29.84 -69.94
CA GLY A 296 1.93 -30.16 -68.82
C GLY A 296 1.71 -29.28 -67.58
N THR A 297 2.75 -28.61 -67.10
CA THR A 297 2.68 -27.81 -65.85
C THR A 297 1.85 -26.55 -66.06
N ILE A 298 0.80 -26.40 -65.27
CA ILE A 298 -0.09 -25.23 -65.24
C ILE A 298 0.61 -24.08 -64.53
N PHE A 299 1.12 -24.32 -63.33
CA PHE A 299 2.00 -23.41 -62.58
C PHE A 299 2.76 -24.20 -61.50
N THR A 300 3.70 -23.53 -60.83
CA THR A 300 4.49 -24.11 -59.73
C THR A 300 4.18 -23.40 -58.42
N LEU A 301 3.76 -24.15 -57.41
CA LEU A 301 3.54 -23.68 -56.05
C LEU A 301 4.89 -23.31 -55.36
N PRO A 302 4.92 -22.22 -54.59
CA PRO A 302 6.11 -21.85 -53.83
C PRO A 302 6.42 -22.86 -52.72
N VAL A 303 7.68 -22.88 -52.27
CA VAL A 303 8.10 -23.67 -51.12
C VAL A 303 7.24 -23.29 -49.91
N GLY A 304 6.66 -24.29 -49.23
CA GLY A 304 5.69 -24.09 -48.14
C GLY A 304 4.22 -24.32 -48.53
N TYR A 305 3.92 -24.45 -49.83
CA TYR A 305 2.59 -24.82 -50.37
C TYR A 305 2.62 -26.17 -51.09
N ARG A 306 3.77 -26.85 -51.11
CA ARG A 306 3.97 -28.11 -51.84
C ARG A 306 3.56 -29.28 -50.95
N PRO A 307 2.95 -30.35 -51.48
CA PRO A 307 2.63 -31.53 -50.69
C PRO A 307 3.89 -32.33 -50.35
N LEU A 308 3.82 -33.20 -49.34
CA LEU A 308 4.93 -34.09 -48.96
C LEU A 308 5.09 -35.24 -49.98
N ASN A 309 3.96 -35.76 -50.44
CA ASN A 309 3.85 -36.81 -51.45
C ASN A 309 3.05 -36.28 -52.64
N GLN A 310 3.17 -36.93 -53.79
CA GLN A 310 2.39 -36.54 -54.96
C GLN A 310 0.90 -36.79 -54.72
N GLU A 311 0.07 -35.79 -54.98
CA GLU A 311 -1.39 -35.86 -54.85
C GLU A 311 -2.03 -35.94 -56.23
N LEU A 312 -3.01 -36.84 -56.40
CA LEU A 312 -3.72 -37.05 -57.66
C LEU A 312 -5.16 -36.58 -57.51
N HIS A 313 -5.57 -35.63 -58.34
CA HIS A 313 -6.92 -35.08 -58.32
C HIS A 313 -7.63 -35.35 -59.62
N ALA A 314 -8.82 -35.93 -59.51
CA ALA A 314 -9.74 -36.04 -60.62
C ALA A 314 -10.41 -34.68 -60.86
N VAL A 315 -10.45 -34.24 -62.12
CA VAL A 315 -10.94 -32.89 -62.46
C VAL A 315 -11.86 -32.93 -63.66
N ALA A 316 -12.75 -31.95 -63.78
CA ALA A 316 -13.54 -31.78 -65.00
C ALA A 316 -12.67 -31.13 -66.09
N THR A 317 -12.80 -31.63 -67.30
CA THR A 317 -12.18 -31.09 -68.52
C THR A 317 -13.17 -31.07 -69.67
N HIS A 318 -12.93 -30.31 -70.73
CA HIS A 318 -13.81 -30.29 -71.91
C HIS A 318 -13.95 -31.68 -72.56
N PRO A 319 -15.12 -32.06 -73.14
CA PRO A 319 -16.43 -31.43 -73.09
C PRO A 319 -17.30 -31.92 -71.90
N ASN A 320 -16.78 -31.81 -70.68
CA ASN A 320 -17.30 -32.40 -69.43
C ASN A 320 -16.88 -33.87 -69.21
N GLU A 321 -15.60 -34.16 -69.47
CA GLU A 321 -14.97 -35.46 -69.21
C GLU A 321 -14.02 -35.40 -68.00
N MET A 322 -13.74 -36.55 -67.42
CA MET A 322 -12.81 -36.71 -66.32
C MET A 322 -11.34 -36.60 -66.78
N GLY A 323 -10.65 -35.59 -66.28
CA GLY A 323 -9.20 -35.42 -66.35
C GLY A 323 -8.51 -35.77 -65.03
N ARG A 324 -7.18 -35.61 -65.02
CA ARG A 324 -6.30 -35.82 -63.87
C ARG A 324 -5.26 -34.72 -63.78
N ILE A 325 -5.20 -34.05 -62.64
CA ILE A 325 -4.12 -33.15 -62.24
C ILE A 325 -3.32 -33.81 -61.13
N ASP A 326 -2.00 -33.77 -61.27
CA ASP A 326 -1.06 -34.21 -60.26
C ASP A 326 -0.42 -32.99 -59.61
N ILE A 327 -0.44 -32.92 -58.28
CA ILE A 327 0.36 -31.96 -57.53
C ILE A 327 1.64 -32.67 -57.11
N LEU A 328 2.73 -32.39 -57.82
CA LEU A 328 4.02 -33.02 -57.58
C LEU A 328 4.68 -32.45 -56.31
N THR A 329 5.57 -33.22 -55.69
CA THR A 329 6.30 -32.81 -54.46
C THR A 329 7.19 -31.58 -54.65
N ASN A 330 7.59 -31.30 -55.89
CA ASN A 330 8.32 -30.08 -56.25
C ASN A 330 7.40 -28.85 -56.45
N GLY A 331 6.08 -29.01 -56.26
CA GLY A 331 5.08 -27.95 -56.34
C GLY A 331 4.43 -27.78 -57.71
N GLN A 332 4.82 -28.53 -58.73
CA GLN A 332 4.18 -28.42 -60.04
C GLN A 332 2.73 -28.90 -59.97
N VAL A 333 1.81 -28.04 -60.41
CA VAL A 333 0.42 -28.38 -60.70
C VAL A 333 0.38 -28.84 -62.14
N TYR A 334 0.38 -30.15 -62.34
CA TYR A 334 0.65 -30.78 -63.64
C TYR A 334 -0.59 -31.46 -64.21
N MET A 335 -0.99 -31.09 -65.43
CA MET A 335 -2.05 -31.80 -66.13
C MET A 335 -1.52 -33.13 -66.69
N GLN A 336 -1.90 -34.24 -66.06
CA GLN A 336 -1.51 -35.59 -66.48
C GLN A 336 -2.43 -36.16 -67.56
N LYS A 337 -3.73 -35.86 -67.50
CA LYS A 337 -4.74 -36.35 -68.46
C LYS A 337 -5.93 -35.39 -68.56
N GLY A 338 -6.53 -35.30 -69.74
CA GLY A 338 -7.77 -34.57 -70.00
C GLY A 338 -7.70 -33.76 -71.28
N ASN A 339 -8.72 -32.96 -71.56
CA ASN A 339 -8.75 -32.01 -72.67
C ASN A 339 -8.35 -30.61 -72.19
N ASN A 340 -7.52 -29.89 -72.96
CA ASN A 340 -7.03 -28.56 -72.60
C ASN A 340 -7.85 -27.39 -73.19
N ALA A 341 -8.99 -27.65 -73.85
CA ALA A 341 -9.94 -26.59 -74.20
C ALA A 341 -10.48 -25.89 -72.93
N TRP A 342 -10.64 -26.63 -71.84
CA TRP A 342 -10.63 -26.12 -70.46
C TRP A 342 -10.37 -27.25 -69.47
N ILE A 343 -9.77 -26.90 -68.33
CA ILE A 343 -9.56 -27.77 -67.17
C ILE A 343 -9.82 -26.98 -65.88
N SER A 344 -10.57 -27.57 -64.95
CA SER A 344 -10.91 -26.93 -63.68
C SER A 344 -9.89 -27.27 -62.59
N LEU A 345 -9.52 -26.24 -61.83
CA LEU A 345 -8.75 -26.30 -60.59
C LEU A 345 -9.66 -26.16 -59.35
N ASP A 346 -10.94 -25.85 -59.54
CA ASP A 346 -11.87 -25.58 -58.44
C ASP A 346 -12.04 -26.81 -57.56
N GLY A 347 -11.86 -26.63 -56.25
CA GLY A 347 -12.04 -27.69 -55.25
C GLY A 347 -10.82 -28.59 -55.05
N ILE A 348 -9.71 -28.38 -55.77
CA ILE A 348 -8.45 -29.08 -55.48
C ILE A 348 -7.93 -28.57 -54.13
N THR A 349 -7.83 -29.49 -53.16
CA THR A 349 -7.28 -29.21 -51.83
C THR A 349 -6.36 -30.32 -51.37
N PHE A 350 -5.27 -29.96 -50.69
CA PHE A 350 -4.32 -30.94 -50.15
C PHE A 350 -3.48 -30.34 -49.01
N ARG A 351 -2.86 -31.18 -48.18
CA ARG A 351 -2.02 -30.72 -47.07
C ARG A 351 -0.61 -30.37 -47.55
N ALA A 352 -0.12 -29.18 -47.23
CA ALA A 352 1.28 -28.84 -47.47
C ALA A 352 2.22 -29.72 -46.63
N GLY A 353 3.32 -30.20 -47.24
CA GLY A 353 4.28 -31.12 -46.63
C GLY A 353 5.18 -30.49 -45.57
N ALA A 354 5.25 -29.16 -45.51
CA ALA A 354 5.96 -28.45 -44.45
C ALA A 354 5.07 -28.38 -43.21
N ARG A 355 5.28 -29.27 -42.24
CA ARG A 355 4.78 -29.07 -40.87
C ARG A 355 5.50 -27.86 -40.28
N ARG A 356 4.87 -26.69 -40.37
CA ARG A 356 5.14 -25.60 -39.44
C ARG A 356 3.90 -25.39 -38.59
N PHE A 357 3.65 -26.32 -37.67
CA PHE A 357 3.14 -25.85 -36.38
C PHE A 357 4.34 -25.20 -35.68
N ARG A 358 4.69 -23.98 -36.12
CA ARG A 358 5.64 -23.16 -35.38
C ARG A 358 4.84 -22.63 -34.20
N ILE A 359 4.86 -23.34 -33.07
CA ILE A 359 4.86 -22.62 -31.80
C ILE A 359 6.05 -21.67 -31.93
N PRO A 360 5.88 -20.34 -31.86
CA PRO A 360 7.02 -19.43 -31.86
C PRO A 360 7.88 -19.77 -30.64
N ILE A 361 8.93 -20.58 -30.85
CA ILE A 361 9.96 -20.86 -29.85
C ILE A 361 10.90 -19.67 -29.64
N ASP A 362 10.62 -18.56 -30.33
CA ASP A 362 11.27 -17.26 -30.27
C ASP A 362 11.21 -16.61 -28.87
N ARG A 363 10.50 -17.22 -27.89
CA ARG A 363 10.44 -16.75 -26.49
C ARG A 363 10.53 -17.90 -25.47
N ILE A 364 11.47 -18.83 -25.61
CA ILE A 364 11.89 -19.67 -24.48
C ILE A 364 13.12 -19.01 -23.84
N PRO A 365 13.03 -18.39 -22.65
CA PRO A 365 14.16 -17.78 -21.97
C PRO A 365 14.92 -18.80 -21.11
N PHE A 366 15.11 -20.02 -21.59
CA PHE A 366 15.90 -21.02 -20.89
C PHE A 366 17.09 -21.43 -21.75
N PRO A 367 18.33 -21.27 -21.25
CA PRO A 367 19.49 -21.83 -21.93
C PRO A 367 19.32 -23.35 -21.97
N ILE A 368 19.29 -23.93 -23.18
CA ILE A 368 19.56 -25.35 -23.35
C ILE A 368 21.04 -25.52 -23.01
N ASP A 369 21.30 -25.85 -21.75
CA ASP A 369 22.62 -26.34 -21.36
C ASP A 369 22.81 -27.69 -22.06
N ARG A 370 23.81 -27.77 -22.92
CA ARG A 370 24.16 -29.03 -23.59
C ARG A 370 24.70 -29.95 -22.50
N ALA A 371 23.87 -30.89 -22.05
CA ALA A 371 24.36 -31.99 -21.23
C ALA A 371 25.47 -32.70 -22.00
N VAL A 372 26.71 -32.52 -21.53
CA VAL A 372 27.86 -33.30 -21.93
C VAL A 372 27.60 -34.72 -21.42
N VAL A 373 27.23 -35.61 -22.34
CA VAL A 373 27.26 -37.05 -22.06
C VAL A 373 28.73 -37.44 -22.02
N ASN A 374 29.26 -37.65 -20.81
CA ASN A 374 30.55 -38.31 -20.65
C ASN A 374 30.40 -39.77 -21.11
N PRO A 375 31.29 -40.29 -21.97
CA PRO A 375 31.28 -41.69 -22.32
C PRO A 375 31.69 -42.52 -21.09
N VAL A 376 30.86 -43.52 -20.76
CA VAL A 376 31.24 -44.66 -19.91
C VAL A 376 31.69 -45.78 -20.83
#